data_AF-A0A812DUR2-F1
#
_entry.id   AF-A0A812DUR2-F1
#
_cell.length_a   1.000
_cell.length_b   1.000
_cell.length_c   1.000
_cell.angle_alpha   90.00
_cell.angle_beta   90.00
_cell.angle_gamma   90.00
#
_symmetry.space_group_name_H-M   'P 1'
#
loop_
_entity.id
_entity.type
_entity.pdbx_description
1 polymer ?
#
loop_
_entity_poly.entity_id
_entity_poly.type
_entity_poly.pdbx_seq_one_letter_code
_entity_poly.pdbx_strand_id
1 'polypeptide(L)'
;MALVHLSSSLRAVHSFTSKASLCFLRPLTNLNRNLQKTDLPKPPKRPVSSFFEFMLNNRQDIITNNPGISTKDVVRRSAEMYKNLSDGDRKVLQDRAGERMQQYKQQYKAFKNALTPEQLTAMKENRIKKREIRTKRKKKEVERKYGRPKRPMNAYAIFTRAYKVERGNMPFVEFSKKLSSMWKNMPEDEKAIYIEEARLERERYAEEIIDWEELMLERALYLFSLAVNVTCDISKLH
;
A
#
# COMPACT_ATOMS: atom_id res chain seq x y z
N MET A 1 6.46 34.17 42.13
CA MET A 1 5.39 33.39 42.80
C MET A 1 4.11 33.71 42.07
N ALA A 2 3.60 32.79 41.26
CA ALA A 2 2.44 31.94 41.60
C ALA A 2 1.13 32.72 41.29
N LEU A 3 0.09 32.18 40.68
CA LEU A 3 -0.24 30.84 40.20
C LEU A 3 -1.58 31.01 39.44
N VAL A 4 -1.70 30.39 38.25
CA VAL A 4 -2.87 29.74 37.62
C VAL A 4 -4.24 30.43 37.32
N HIS A 5 -4.80 29.93 36.19
CA HIS A 5 -6.19 29.88 35.71
C HIS A 5 -6.74 31.21 35.14
N LEU A 6 -7.29 31.29 33.92
CA LEU A 6 -8.27 30.42 33.29
C LEU A 6 -7.98 30.19 31.78
N SER A 7 -7.78 28.94 31.37
CA SER A 7 -8.02 28.52 29.98
C SER A 7 -9.50 28.20 29.82
N SER A 8 -10.25 29.17 29.30
CA SER A 8 -11.69 29.04 29.09
C SER A 8 -11.96 28.15 27.87
N SER A 9 -12.56 27.00 28.16
CA SER A 9 -13.38 26.13 27.31
C SER A 9 -13.82 26.71 25.96
N LEU A 10 -13.27 26.18 24.86
CA LEU A 10 -13.96 26.13 23.57
C LEU A 10 -14.40 24.69 23.29
N ARG A 11 -15.58 24.30 23.80
CA ARG A 11 -16.36 23.21 23.22
C ARG A 11 -17.23 23.81 22.11
N ALA A 12 -16.76 23.67 20.87
CA ALA A 12 -17.59 23.96 19.71
C ALA A 12 -18.64 22.86 19.55
N VAL A 13 -19.89 23.18 19.92
CA VAL A 13 -21.09 22.44 19.55
C VAL A 13 -21.27 22.54 18.04
N HIS A 14 -20.86 21.50 17.30
CA HIS A 14 -21.29 21.32 15.93
C HIS A 14 -22.59 20.51 15.93
N SER A 15 -23.68 21.20 15.60
CA SER A 15 -25.01 20.66 15.38
C SER A 15 -24.98 19.65 14.22
N PHE A 16 -25.21 18.38 14.55
CA PHE A 16 -25.32 17.31 13.57
C PHE A 16 -26.73 17.34 12.98
N THR A 17 -26.89 18.01 11.84
CA THR A 17 -28.13 17.94 11.07
C THR A 17 -28.32 16.54 10.52
N SER A 18 -29.51 16.01 10.77
CA SER A 18 -29.99 14.72 10.31
C SER A 18 -29.86 14.58 8.79
N LYS A 19 -29.04 13.61 8.36
CA LYS A 19 -29.19 12.90 7.10
C LYS A 19 -29.17 11.40 7.40
N ALA A 20 -30.30 10.91 7.89
CA ALA A 20 -30.63 9.50 7.78
C ALA A 20 -30.79 9.11 6.30
N SER A 21 -30.54 7.83 6.04
CA SER A 21 -30.73 7.14 4.75
C SER A 21 -29.75 7.48 3.64
N LEU A 22 -28.64 6.74 3.62
CA LEU A 22 -28.15 5.98 2.45
C LEU A 22 -26.98 5.09 2.92
N CYS A 23 -27.29 4.06 3.71
CA CYS A 23 -26.32 3.06 4.16
C CYS A 23 -26.81 1.64 3.87
N PHE A 24 -27.22 1.39 2.63
CA PHE A 24 -27.18 0.06 2.03
C PHE A 24 -26.61 0.21 0.63
N LEU A 25 -25.72 -0.71 0.25
CA LEU A 25 -24.76 -0.65 -0.86
C LEU A 25 -23.40 -0.03 -0.54
N ARG A 26 -22.70 -0.58 0.48
CA ARG A 26 -21.28 -0.87 0.24
C ARG A 26 -21.23 -2.19 -0.55
N PRO A 27 -20.82 -2.19 -1.83
CA PRO A 27 -20.44 -3.44 -2.45
C PRO A 27 -19.33 -4.05 -1.58
N LEU A 28 -19.53 -5.27 -1.13
CA LEU A 28 -18.43 -6.12 -0.63
C LEU A 28 -17.54 -6.47 -1.82
N THR A 29 -16.91 -5.45 -2.41
CA THR A 29 -15.84 -5.67 -3.37
C THR A 29 -14.62 -6.03 -2.56
N ASN A 30 -14.48 -7.34 -2.38
CA ASN A 30 -13.21 -8.02 -2.62
C ASN A 30 -12.43 -7.18 -3.66
N LEU A 31 -11.45 -6.39 -3.20
CA LEU A 31 -10.62 -5.59 -4.09
C LEU A 31 -9.87 -6.59 -4.94
N ASN A 32 -10.47 -6.83 -6.09
CA ASN A 32 -10.08 -7.76 -7.12
C ASN A 32 -8.56 -7.65 -7.29
N ARG A 33 -7.83 -8.67 -6.80
CA ARG A 33 -6.40 -8.84 -7.09
C ARG A 33 -6.17 -9.03 -8.59
N ASN A 34 -7.23 -9.22 -9.38
CA ASN A 34 -7.22 -8.88 -10.79
C ASN A 34 -7.68 -7.42 -10.95
N LEU A 35 -6.73 -6.50 -11.19
CA LEU A 35 -7.01 -5.53 -12.25
C LEU A 35 -7.53 -6.38 -13.41
N GLN A 36 -8.75 -6.12 -13.89
CA GLN A 36 -9.35 -6.83 -15.02
C GLN A 36 -8.23 -7.25 -15.96
N LYS A 37 -8.07 -8.56 -16.18
CA LYS A 37 -7.25 -9.07 -17.29
C LYS A 37 -7.95 -8.56 -18.54
N THR A 38 -7.68 -7.30 -18.86
CA THR A 38 -8.15 -6.63 -20.04
C THR A 38 -7.34 -7.24 -21.16
N ASP A 39 -7.99 -7.63 -22.25
CA ASP A 39 -7.34 -8.19 -23.45
C ASP A 39 -6.55 -7.13 -24.22
N LEU A 40 -6.02 -6.13 -23.50
CA LEU A 40 -5.18 -5.10 -24.06
C LEU A 40 -3.86 -5.71 -24.54
N PRO A 41 -3.39 -5.33 -25.74
CA PRO A 41 -2.07 -5.71 -26.22
C PRO A 41 -1.02 -5.38 -25.17
N LYS A 42 -0.12 -6.32 -24.86
CA LYS A 42 0.95 -6.06 -23.87
C LYS A 42 2.10 -5.33 -24.56
N PRO A 43 2.62 -4.23 -23.97
CA PRO A 43 3.78 -3.58 -24.55
C PRO A 43 4.99 -4.54 -24.53
N PRO A 44 5.87 -4.49 -25.55
CA PRO A 44 7.15 -5.19 -25.51
C PRO A 44 7.88 -4.88 -24.20
N LYS A 45 8.54 -5.88 -23.61
CA LYS A 45 9.31 -5.68 -22.39
C LYS A 45 10.67 -5.08 -22.76
N ARG A 46 11.17 -4.17 -21.91
CA ARG A 46 12.54 -3.67 -22.05
C ARG A 46 13.53 -4.84 -21.93
N PRO A 47 14.54 -4.91 -22.80
CA PRO A 47 15.53 -5.97 -22.75
C PRO A 47 16.42 -5.81 -21.51
N VAL A 48 17.02 -6.91 -21.08
CA VAL A 48 17.98 -6.91 -19.97
C VAL A 48 19.27 -6.19 -20.37
N SER A 49 19.81 -5.43 -19.42
CA SER A 49 21.13 -4.79 -19.55
C SER A 49 22.25 -5.85 -19.58
N SER A 50 23.41 -5.47 -20.11
CA SER A 50 24.64 -6.30 -20.16
C SER A 50 24.95 -6.99 -18.83
N PHE A 51 24.95 -6.24 -17.72
CA PHE A 51 25.19 -6.81 -16.39
C PHE A 51 24.12 -7.82 -15.97
N PHE A 52 22.84 -7.52 -16.23
CA PHE A 52 21.75 -8.41 -15.83
C PHE A 52 21.75 -9.70 -16.63
N GLU A 53 22.10 -9.66 -17.92
CA GLU A 53 22.29 -10.86 -18.74
C GLU A 53 23.43 -11.73 -18.19
N PHE A 54 24.58 -11.12 -17.93
CA PHE A 54 25.72 -11.81 -17.32
C PHE A 54 25.34 -12.43 -15.97
N MET A 55 24.67 -11.67 -15.10
CA MET A 55 24.19 -12.18 -13.81
C MET A 55 23.21 -13.35 -13.99
N LEU A 56 22.28 -13.29 -14.95
CA LEU A 56 21.31 -14.36 -15.18
C LEU A 56 22.00 -15.65 -15.65
N ASN A 57 23.01 -15.54 -16.51
CA ASN A 57 23.78 -16.68 -17.00
C ASN A 57 24.64 -17.31 -15.89
N ASN A 58 25.27 -16.48 -15.06
CA ASN A 58 26.19 -16.95 -14.01
C ASN A 58 25.48 -17.29 -12.69
N ARG A 59 24.20 -16.93 -12.53
CA ARG A 59 23.43 -17.14 -11.30
C ARG A 59 23.42 -18.61 -10.88
N GLN A 60 23.23 -19.52 -11.84
CA GLN A 60 23.07 -20.93 -11.55
C GLN A 60 24.36 -21.55 -11.02
N ASP A 61 25.50 -21.16 -11.58
CA ASP A 61 26.82 -21.63 -11.14
C ASP A 61 27.15 -21.12 -9.74
N ILE A 62 26.82 -19.85 -9.44
CA ILE A 62 27.02 -19.28 -8.10
C ILE A 62 26.19 -20.03 -7.05
N ILE A 63 24.94 -20.37 -7.37
CA ILE A 63 24.06 -21.14 -6.48
C ILE A 63 24.59 -22.56 -6.30
N THR A 64 25.00 -23.22 -7.38
CA THR A 64 25.50 -24.60 -7.35
C THR A 64 26.78 -24.71 -6.51
N ASN A 65 27.69 -23.74 -6.65
CA ASN A 65 28.93 -23.69 -5.88
C ASN A 65 28.73 -23.21 -4.43
N ASN A 66 27.53 -22.69 -4.09
CA ASN A 66 27.23 -22.16 -2.76
C ASN A 66 25.78 -22.48 -2.37
N PRO A 67 25.46 -23.75 -2.09
CA PRO A 67 24.13 -24.13 -1.65
C PRO A 67 23.68 -23.32 -0.44
N GLY A 68 22.46 -22.77 -0.48
CA GLY A 68 21.92 -21.94 0.62
C GLY A 68 22.32 -20.46 0.58
N ILE A 69 23.09 -20.01 -0.42
CA ILE A 69 23.44 -18.59 -0.56
C ILE A 69 22.21 -17.68 -0.71
N SER A 70 22.21 -16.55 -0.01
CA SER A 70 21.16 -15.54 -0.14
C SER A 70 21.16 -14.92 -1.53
N THR A 71 19.97 -14.64 -2.08
CA THR A 71 19.84 -13.98 -3.39
C THR A 71 20.58 -12.63 -3.44
N LYS A 72 20.66 -11.90 -2.32
CA LYS A 72 21.44 -10.65 -2.25
C LYS A 72 22.94 -10.90 -2.50
N ASP A 73 23.47 -11.97 -1.92
CA ASP A 73 24.88 -12.33 -2.05
C ASP A 73 25.22 -12.89 -3.43
N VAL A 74 24.28 -13.59 -4.07
CA VAL A 74 24.42 -14.00 -5.48
C VAL A 74 24.59 -12.79 -6.40
N VAL A 75 23.75 -11.75 -6.22
CA VAL A 75 23.83 -10.51 -7.00
C VAL A 75 25.15 -9.79 -6.75
N ARG A 76 25.59 -9.72 -5.49
CA ARG A 76 26.86 -9.10 -5.11
C ARG A 76 28.05 -9.80 -5.77
N ARG A 77 28.13 -11.13 -5.69
CA ARG A 77 29.18 -11.92 -6.34
C ARG A 77 29.16 -11.78 -7.87
N SER A 78 27.97 -11.79 -8.48
CA SER A 78 27.84 -11.55 -9.93
C SER A 78 28.36 -10.16 -10.32
N ALA A 79 28.12 -9.14 -9.48
CA ALA A 79 28.63 -7.79 -9.71
C ALA A 79 30.16 -7.71 -9.60
N GLU A 80 30.75 -8.41 -8.63
CA GLU A 80 32.21 -8.55 -8.50
C GLU A 80 32.82 -9.25 -9.72
N MET A 81 32.23 -10.37 -10.16
CA MET A 81 32.66 -11.08 -11.38
C MET A 81 32.58 -10.18 -12.62
N TYR A 82 31.47 -9.45 -12.79
CA TYR A 82 31.29 -8.54 -13.93
C TYR A 82 32.30 -7.37 -13.91
N LYS A 83 32.64 -6.86 -12.72
CA LYS A 83 33.66 -5.82 -12.54
C LYS A 83 35.07 -6.33 -12.88
N ASN A 84 35.33 -7.62 -12.65
CA ASN A 84 36.62 -8.24 -12.95
C ASN A 84 36.72 -8.85 -14.36
N LEU A 85 35.65 -8.77 -15.17
CA LEU A 85 35.72 -9.13 -16.58
C LEU A 85 36.76 -8.28 -17.32
N SER A 86 37.40 -8.89 -18.32
CA SER A 86 38.25 -8.16 -19.25
C SER A 86 37.44 -7.06 -19.96
N ASP A 87 38.11 -5.98 -20.37
CA ASP A 87 37.43 -4.90 -21.08
C ASP A 87 36.86 -5.38 -22.42
N GLY A 88 37.51 -6.35 -23.07
CA GLY A 88 37.01 -7.00 -24.28
C GLY A 88 35.69 -7.75 -24.06
N ASP A 89 35.65 -8.63 -23.06
CA ASP A 89 34.43 -9.40 -22.76
C ASP A 89 33.29 -8.50 -22.31
N ARG A 90 33.60 -7.49 -21.49
CA ARG A 90 32.64 -6.49 -21.06
C ARG A 90 32.08 -5.72 -22.25
N LYS A 91 32.92 -5.35 -23.22
CA LYS A 91 32.52 -4.62 -24.42
C LYS A 91 31.56 -5.46 -25.29
N VAL A 92 31.86 -6.74 -25.49
CA VAL A 92 30.98 -7.66 -26.22
C VAL A 92 29.59 -7.73 -25.59
N LEU A 93 29.50 -7.86 -24.27
CA LEU A 93 28.22 -7.89 -23.57
C LEU A 93 27.45 -6.55 -23.67
N GLN A 94 28.17 -5.42 -23.61
CA GLN A 94 27.57 -4.10 -23.80
C GLN A 94 27.02 -3.90 -25.22
N ASP A 95 27.77 -4.32 -26.24
CA ASP A 95 27.37 -4.18 -27.63
C ASP A 95 26.13 -5.04 -27.93
N ARG A 96 26.10 -6.29 -27.49
CA ARG A 96 24.91 -7.16 -27.56
C ARG A 96 23.71 -6.56 -26.83
N ALA A 97 23.91 -5.97 -25.65
CA ALA A 97 22.84 -5.28 -24.94
C ALA A 97 22.34 -4.04 -25.70
N GLY A 98 23.24 -3.33 -26.38
CA GLY A 98 22.93 -2.22 -27.28
C GLY A 98 22.05 -2.66 -28.45
N GLU A 99 22.41 -3.74 -29.13
CA GLU A 99 21.63 -4.34 -30.23
C GLU A 99 20.23 -4.73 -29.78
N ARG A 100 20.09 -5.44 -28.65
CA ARG A 100 18.77 -5.79 -28.09
C ARG A 100 17.94 -4.55 -27.77
N MET A 101 18.56 -3.49 -27.26
CA MET A 101 17.88 -2.22 -27.01
C MET A 101 17.40 -1.56 -28.30
N GLN A 102 18.19 -1.62 -29.37
CA GLN A 102 17.78 -1.12 -30.69
C GLN A 102 16.58 -1.90 -31.25
N GLN A 103 16.63 -3.23 -31.20
CA GLN A 103 15.51 -4.09 -31.59
C GLN A 103 14.24 -3.77 -30.78
N TYR A 104 14.38 -3.62 -29.46
CA TYR A 104 13.27 -3.21 -28.60
C TYR A 104 12.69 -1.85 -28.99
N LYS A 105 13.51 -0.85 -29.32
CA LYS A 105 13.03 0.47 -29.76
C LYS A 105 12.18 0.34 -31.04
N GLN A 106 12.61 -0.48 -31.99
CA GLN A 106 11.86 -0.73 -33.23
C GLN A 106 10.53 -1.45 -32.93
N GLN A 107 10.56 -2.53 -32.15
CA GLN A 107 9.35 -3.25 -31.72
C GLN A 107 8.38 -2.36 -30.96
N TYR A 108 8.87 -1.50 -30.08
CA TYR A 108 8.05 -0.58 -29.30
C TYR A 108 7.42 0.52 -30.18
N LYS A 109 8.15 1.02 -31.18
CA LYS A 109 7.61 1.95 -32.18
C LYS A 109 6.49 1.30 -32.98
N ALA A 110 6.72 0.09 -33.50
CA ALA A 110 5.70 -0.68 -34.22
C ALA A 110 4.47 -0.94 -33.34
N PHE A 111 4.68 -1.35 -32.08
CA PHE A 111 3.62 -1.54 -31.10
C PHE A 111 2.80 -0.27 -30.92
N LYS A 112 3.44 0.88 -30.65
CA LYS A 112 2.73 2.15 -30.44
C LYS A 112 1.90 2.56 -31.66
N ASN A 113 2.41 2.32 -32.87
CA ASN A 113 1.72 2.65 -34.11
C ASN A 113 0.53 1.72 -34.39
N ALA A 114 0.56 0.47 -33.90
CA ALA A 114 -0.50 -0.50 -34.07
C ALA A 114 -1.68 -0.32 -33.09
N LEU A 115 -1.56 0.57 -32.10
CA LEU A 115 -2.59 0.77 -31.07
C LEU A 115 -3.73 1.66 -31.57
N THR A 116 -4.97 1.28 -31.24
CA THR A 116 -6.13 2.16 -31.42
C THR A 116 -6.14 3.27 -30.34
N PRO A 117 -6.80 4.41 -30.61
CA PRO A 117 -6.97 5.47 -29.61
C PRO A 117 -7.62 4.99 -28.31
N GLU A 118 -8.60 4.09 -28.41
CA GLU A 118 -9.28 3.46 -27.27
C GLU A 118 -8.34 2.57 -26.44
N GLN A 119 -7.51 1.76 -27.11
CA GLN A 119 -6.50 0.96 -26.40
C GLN A 119 -5.49 1.87 -25.67
N LEU A 120 -5.11 3.00 -26.28
CA LEU A 120 -4.19 3.95 -25.66
C LEU A 120 -4.79 4.63 -24.42
N THR A 121 -6.07 5.02 -24.44
CA THR A 121 -6.76 5.60 -23.27
C THR A 121 -6.89 4.55 -22.17
N ALA A 122 -7.35 3.33 -22.49
CA ALA A 122 -7.45 2.23 -21.54
C ALA A 122 -6.10 1.90 -20.88
N MET A 123 -5.00 1.93 -21.64
CA MET A 123 -3.65 1.75 -21.10
C MET A 123 -3.24 2.89 -20.15
N LYS A 124 -3.52 4.15 -20.51
CA LYS A 124 -3.22 5.32 -19.66
C LYS A 124 -3.99 5.23 -18.35
N GLU A 125 -5.27 4.92 -18.39
CA GLU A 125 -6.10 4.71 -17.20
C GLU A 125 -5.56 3.58 -16.32
N ASN A 126 -5.19 2.44 -16.92
CA ASN A 126 -4.60 1.33 -16.19
C ASN A 126 -3.28 1.72 -15.50
N ARG A 127 -2.47 2.59 -16.13
CA ARG A 127 -1.26 3.13 -15.50
C ARG A 127 -1.59 4.05 -14.33
N ILE A 128 -2.59 4.92 -14.46
CA ILE A 128 -3.06 5.82 -13.40
C ILE A 128 -3.61 5.00 -12.23
N LYS A 129 -4.52 4.05 -12.49
CA LYS A 129 -5.08 3.12 -11.50
C LYS A 129 -3.99 2.37 -10.74
N LYS A 130 -2.97 1.84 -11.44
CA LYS A 130 -1.81 1.18 -10.79
C LYS A 130 -1.01 2.14 -9.91
N ARG A 131 -0.79 3.38 -10.35
CA ARG A 131 -0.09 4.41 -9.57
C ARG A 131 -0.88 4.76 -8.31
N GLU A 132 -2.19 4.98 -8.41
CA GLU A 132 -3.06 5.25 -7.27
C GLU A 132 -3.07 4.11 -6.26
N ILE A 133 -3.14 2.86 -6.72
CA ILE A 133 -3.05 1.68 -5.85
C ILE A 133 -1.71 1.66 -5.11
N ARG A 134 -0.60 1.93 -5.81
CA ARG A 134 0.74 2.00 -5.19
C ARG A 134 0.81 3.12 -4.14
N THR A 135 0.29 4.31 -4.46
CA THR A 135 0.23 5.44 -3.52
C THR A 135 -0.63 5.11 -2.29
N LYS A 136 -1.82 4.54 -2.48
CA LYS A 136 -2.70 4.09 -1.39
C LYS A 136 -2.03 3.03 -0.51
N ARG A 137 -1.28 2.08 -1.09
CA ARG A 137 -0.52 1.07 -0.35
C ARG A 137 0.61 1.71 0.48
N LYS A 138 1.39 2.61 -0.13
CA LYS A 138 2.48 3.32 0.58
C LYS A 138 1.94 4.19 1.71
N LYS A 139 0.82 4.88 1.49
CA LYS A 139 0.12 5.64 2.55
C LYS A 139 -0.26 4.74 3.71
N LYS A 140 -0.95 3.62 3.46
CA LYS A 140 -1.33 2.65 4.50
C LYS A 140 -0.14 2.04 5.23
N GLU A 141 0.96 1.80 4.53
CA GLU A 141 2.19 1.28 5.12
C GLU A 141 2.80 2.28 6.10
N VAL A 142 2.83 3.57 5.72
CA VAL A 142 3.28 4.66 6.59
C VAL A 142 2.36 4.83 7.80
N GLU A 143 1.04 4.84 7.58
CA GLU A 143 0.04 4.91 8.67
C GLU A 143 0.21 3.74 9.66
N ARG A 144 0.45 2.53 9.16
CA ARG A 144 0.73 1.35 10.00
C ARG A 144 2.06 1.49 10.74
N LYS A 145 3.11 2.01 10.09
CA LYS A 145 4.43 2.21 10.70
C LYS A 145 4.35 3.17 11.89
N TYR A 146 3.49 4.18 11.79
CA TYR A 146 3.28 5.17 12.86
C TYR A 146 2.06 4.86 13.73
N GLY A 147 1.55 3.62 13.70
CA GLY A 147 0.54 3.17 14.64
C GLY A 147 -0.81 3.88 14.54
N ARG A 148 -1.23 4.36 13.36
CA ARG A 148 -2.53 5.02 13.18
C ARG A 148 -3.67 4.16 13.77
N PRO A 149 -4.49 4.70 14.69
CA PRO A 149 -5.62 3.98 15.27
C PRO A 149 -6.53 3.37 14.20
N LYS A 150 -7.00 2.15 14.44
CA LYS A 150 -7.93 1.47 13.53
C LYS A 150 -9.32 2.05 13.73
N ARG A 151 -10.08 2.15 12.63
CA ARG A 151 -11.48 2.61 12.69
C ARG A 151 -12.29 1.77 13.67
N PRO A 152 -13.20 2.40 14.45
CA PRO A 152 -13.97 1.72 15.47
C PRO A 152 -14.95 0.76 14.80
N MET A 153 -15.24 -0.34 15.48
CA MET A 153 -16.22 -1.31 15.00
C MET A 153 -17.65 -0.80 15.24
N ASN A 154 -18.55 -1.12 14.31
CA ASN A 154 -19.97 -0.85 14.52
C ASN A 154 -20.63 -2.00 15.31
N ALA A 155 -21.87 -1.80 15.77
CA ALA A 155 -22.59 -2.76 16.61
C ALA A 155 -22.62 -4.17 16.00
N TYR A 156 -22.91 -4.26 14.70
CA TYR A 156 -22.89 -5.54 13.98
C TYR A 156 -21.49 -6.16 13.91
N ALA A 157 -20.43 -5.39 13.69
CA ALA A 157 -19.06 -5.90 13.67
C ALA A 157 -18.62 -6.41 15.05
N ILE A 158 -19.03 -5.74 16.12
CA ILE A 158 -18.82 -6.19 17.50
C ILE A 158 -19.56 -7.49 17.76
N PHE A 159 -20.85 -7.57 17.37
CA PHE A 159 -21.64 -8.79 17.41
C PHE A 159 -20.95 -9.93 16.65
N THR A 160 -20.60 -9.72 15.36
CA THR A 160 -19.94 -10.77 14.57
C THR A 160 -18.59 -11.20 15.15
N ARG A 161 -17.87 -10.32 15.85
CA ARG A 161 -16.64 -10.66 16.59
C ARG A 161 -16.92 -11.60 17.75
N ALA A 162 -17.97 -11.34 18.53
CA ALA A 162 -18.39 -12.18 19.66
C ALA A 162 -18.76 -13.60 19.20
N TYR A 163 -19.54 -13.72 18.13
CA TYR A 163 -20.03 -15.01 17.63
C TYR A 163 -19.04 -15.75 16.72
N LYS A 164 -17.93 -15.13 16.30
CA LYS A 164 -16.95 -15.74 15.38
C LYS A 164 -16.38 -17.07 15.89
N VAL A 165 -16.29 -17.25 17.20
CA VAL A 165 -15.80 -18.46 17.85
C VAL A 165 -16.70 -19.67 17.56
N GLU A 166 -18.00 -19.45 17.35
CA GLU A 166 -19.01 -20.49 17.09
C GLU A 166 -19.02 -20.99 15.64
N ARG A 167 -18.17 -20.44 14.77
CA ARG A 167 -18.17 -20.80 13.34
C ARG A 167 -17.87 -22.29 13.10
N GLY A 168 -17.04 -22.90 13.93
CA GLY A 168 -16.58 -24.28 13.73
C GLY A 168 -16.01 -24.48 12.31
N ASN A 169 -16.41 -25.58 11.65
CA ASN A 169 -15.99 -25.91 10.28
C ASN A 169 -16.93 -25.35 9.18
N MET A 170 -17.86 -24.44 9.54
CA MET A 170 -18.81 -23.90 8.57
C MET A 170 -18.12 -22.99 7.54
N PRO A 171 -18.48 -23.09 6.24
CA PRO A 171 -18.03 -22.13 5.23
C PRO A 171 -18.39 -20.69 5.63
N PHE A 172 -17.46 -19.75 5.41
CA PHE A 172 -17.63 -18.35 5.83
C PHE A 172 -18.92 -17.72 5.30
N VAL A 173 -19.27 -18.03 4.05
CA VAL A 173 -20.45 -17.48 3.38
C VAL A 173 -21.73 -17.89 4.11
N GLU A 174 -21.87 -19.16 4.46
CA GLU A 174 -23.04 -19.68 5.18
C GLU A 174 -23.09 -19.17 6.62
N PHE A 175 -21.94 -19.11 7.29
CA PHE A 175 -21.83 -18.54 8.62
C PHE A 175 -22.21 -17.04 8.63
N SER A 176 -21.78 -16.27 7.64
CA SER A 176 -22.13 -14.85 7.53
C SER A 176 -23.63 -14.65 7.27
N LYS A 177 -24.27 -15.51 6.49
CA LYS A 177 -25.73 -15.47 6.30
C LYS A 177 -26.46 -15.77 7.61
N LYS A 178 -26.01 -16.79 8.35
CA LYS A 178 -26.54 -17.13 9.67
C LYS A 178 -26.45 -15.95 10.63
N LEU A 179 -25.28 -15.32 10.76
CA LEU A 179 -25.08 -14.13 11.60
C LEU A 179 -25.97 -12.96 11.18
N SER A 180 -26.12 -12.74 9.87
CA SER A 180 -27.01 -11.68 9.38
C SER A 180 -28.48 -11.94 9.73
N SER A 181 -28.93 -13.20 9.64
CA SER A 181 -30.31 -13.55 10.04
C SER A 181 -30.51 -13.45 11.54
N MET A 182 -29.53 -13.89 12.32
CA MET A 182 -29.55 -13.80 13.78
C MET A 182 -29.61 -12.34 14.23
N TRP A 183 -28.74 -11.47 13.68
CA TRP A 183 -28.78 -10.03 13.98
C TRP A 183 -30.11 -9.40 13.61
N LYS A 184 -30.74 -9.78 12.48
CA LYS A 184 -32.04 -9.22 12.09
C LYS A 184 -33.13 -9.57 13.10
N ASN A 185 -33.15 -10.83 13.56
CA ASN A 185 -34.21 -11.38 14.41
C ASN A 185 -33.93 -11.23 15.93
N MET A 186 -32.75 -10.75 16.31
CA MET A 186 -32.38 -10.50 17.71
C MET A 186 -33.28 -9.40 18.31
N PRO A 187 -33.73 -9.54 19.57
CA PRO A 187 -34.56 -8.54 20.21
C PRO A 187 -33.75 -7.25 20.47
N GLU A 188 -34.46 -6.13 20.61
CA GLU A 188 -33.84 -4.80 20.61
C GLU A 188 -33.00 -4.53 21.88
N ASP A 189 -33.39 -5.14 23.00
CA ASP A 189 -32.66 -5.12 24.26
C ASP A 189 -31.28 -5.80 24.15
N GLU A 190 -31.19 -6.96 23.52
CA GLU A 190 -29.91 -7.63 23.25
C GLU A 190 -29.06 -6.84 22.24
N LYS A 191 -29.69 -6.25 21.22
CA LYS A 191 -29.01 -5.35 20.28
C LYS A 191 -28.47 -4.09 20.94
N ALA A 192 -29.18 -3.55 21.92
CA ALA A 192 -28.82 -2.31 22.61
C ALA A 192 -27.44 -2.42 23.28
N ILE A 193 -27.08 -3.59 23.81
CA ILE A 193 -25.75 -3.86 24.39
C ILE A 193 -24.64 -3.60 23.35
N TYR A 194 -24.80 -4.15 22.14
CA TYR A 194 -23.83 -3.98 21.06
C TYR A 194 -23.83 -2.56 20.48
N ILE A 195 -24.99 -1.90 20.44
CA ILE A 195 -25.12 -0.50 20.02
C ILE A 195 -24.36 0.41 20.98
N GLU A 196 -24.51 0.18 22.27
CA GLU A 196 -23.83 0.94 23.31
C GLU A 196 -22.32 0.67 23.31
N GLU A 197 -21.90 -0.59 23.17
CA GLU A 197 -20.47 -0.91 23.00
C GLU A 197 -19.88 -0.21 21.76
N ALA A 198 -20.61 -0.16 20.65
CA ALA A 198 -20.19 0.57 19.46
C ALA A 198 -20.20 2.10 19.63
N ARG A 199 -21.03 2.64 20.54
CA ARG A 199 -20.99 4.06 20.90
C ARG A 199 -19.71 4.37 21.65
N LEU A 200 -19.42 3.61 22.70
CA LEU A 200 -18.20 3.77 23.51
C LEU A 200 -16.93 3.59 22.69
N GLU A 201 -16.89 2.62 21.78
CA GLU A 201 -15.74 2.39 20.91
C GLU A 201 -15.51 3.55 19.93
N ARG A 202 -16.58 4.20 19.45
CA ARG A 202 -16.46 5.40 18.62
C ARG A 202 -15.88 6.59 19.38
N GLU A 203 -16.27 6.76 20.65
CA GLU A 203 -15.75 7.82 21.51
C GLU A 203 -14.27 7.61 21.82
N ARG A 204 -13.89 6.39 22.23
CA ARG A 204 -12.48 6.01 22.42
C ARG A 204 -11.63 6.30 21.17
N TYR A 205 -12.11 5.88 20.00
CA TYR A 205 -11.39 6.14 18.76
C TYR A 205 -11.30 7.63 18.41
N ALA A 206 -12.33 8.42 18.76
CA ALA A 206 -12.32 9.86 18.50
C ALA A 206 -11.22 10.56 19.30
N GLU A 207 -10.96 10.12 20.53
CA GLU A 207 -9.83 10.58 21.35
C GLU A 207 -8.51 10.07 20.78
N GLU A 208 -8.37 8.75 20.55
CA GLU A 208 -7.14 8.14 20.05
C GLU A 208 -6.66 8.75 18.72
N ILE A 209 -7.59 9.09 17.82
CA ILE A 209 -7.21 9.67 16.52
C ILE A 209 -6.74 11.12 16.65
N ILE A 210 -7.28 11.89 17.60
CA ILE A 210 -6.82 13.25 17.89
C ILE A 210 -5.40 13.20 18.43
N ASP A 211 -5.15 12.36 19.44
CA ASP A 211 -3.82 12.17 20.04
C ASP A 211 -2.80 11.73 18.98
N TRP A 212 -3.21 10.84 18.08
CA TRP A 212 -2.36 10.40 16.97
C TRP A 212 -2.08 11.51 15.96
N GLU A 213 -3.08 12.34 15.63
CA GLU A 213 -2.91 13.47 14.71
C GLU A 213 -1.97 14.52 15.30
N GLU A 214 -2.08 14.82 16.60
CA GLU A 214 -1.17 15.71 17.32
C GLU A 214 0.26 15.19 17.31
N LEU A 215 0.48 13.91 17.69
CA LEU A 215 1.79 13.26 17.64
C LEU A 215 2.42 13.33 16.24
N MET A 216 1.61 13.17 15.20
CA MET A 216 2.07 13.25 13.82
C MET A 216 2.45 14.66 13.39
N LEU A 217 1.72 15.68 13.87
CA LEU A 217 2.05 17.08 13.64
C LEU A 217 3.36 17.47 14.35
N GLU A 218 3.51 17.12 15.63
CA GLU A 218 4.75 17.35 16.37
C GLU A 218 5.97 16.73 15.67
N ARG A 219 5.81 15.47 15.25
CA ARG A 219 6.86 14.77 14.50
C ARG A 219 7.17 15.44 13.17
N ALA A 220 6.15 15.93 12.46
CA ALA A 220 6.34 16.64 11.20
C ALA A 220 7.09 17.96 11.41
N LEU A 221 6.74 18.72 12.45
CA LEU A 221 7.41 19.96 12.84
C LEU A 221 8.86 19.70 13.25
N TYR A 222 9.11 18.65 14.02
CA TYR A 222 10.47 18.24 14.40
C TYR A 222 11.33 17.88 13.18
N LEU A 223 10.81 17.06 12.26
CA LEU A 223 11.52 16.71 11.03
C LEU A 223 11.76 17.93 10.14
N PHE A 224 10.80 18.86 10.08
CA PHE A 224 10.96 20.11 9.37
C PHE A 224 12.06 20.98 9.99
N SER A 225 12.07 21.13 11.32
CA SER A 225 13.12 21.85 12.04
C SER A 225 14.51 21.25 11.82
N LEU A 226 14.64 19.91 11.91
CA LEU A 226 15.90 19.22 11.61
C LEU A 226 16.36 19.48 10.16
N ALA A 227 15.45 19.43 9.19
CA ALA A 227 15.78 19.69 7.80
C ALA A 227 16.28 21.14 7.61
N VAL A 228 15.63 22.11 8.23
CA VAL A 228 16.05 23.52 8.19
C VAL A 228 17.43 23.71 8.84
N ASN A 229 17.66 23.10 10.01
CA ASN A 229 18.95 23.19 10.72
C ASN A 229 20.09 22.56 9.91
N VAL A 230 19.85 21.40 9.28
CA VAL A 230 20.83 20.76 8.37
C VAL A 230 21.12 21.64 7.14
N THR A 231 20.12 22.32 6.58
CA THR A 231 20.36 23.25 5.46
C THR A 231 21.10 24.52 5.88
N CYS A 232 20.86 25.02 7.10
CA CYS A 232 21.54 26.20 7.64
C CYS A 232 23.03 25.92 7.95
N ASP A 233 23.37 24.73 8.47
CA ASP A 233 24.76 24.35 8.71
C ASP A 233 25.56 24.17 7.41
N ILE A 234 24.93 23.67 6.34
CA ILE A 234 25.59 23.57 5.02
C ILE A 234 25.89 24.96 4.43
N SER A 235 25.02 25.96 4.66
CA SER A 235 25.24 27.33 4.17
C SER A 235 26.29 28.13 4.96
N LYS A 236 26.73 27.65 6.13
CA LYS A 236 27.80 28.28 6.94
C LYS A 236 29.18 27.67 6.71
N LEU A 237 29.26 26.61 5.90
CA LEU A 237 30.51 25.92 5.53
C LEU A 237 31.11 26.42 4.21
N HIS A 238 30.70 27.59 3.73
CA HIS A 238 31.12 28.20 2.47
C HIS A 238 31.54 29.65 2.68
#